data_AF-A0A0L7LIP9-F1
#
_entry.id   AF-A0A0L7LIP9-F1
#
_cell.length_a   1.000
_cell.length_b   1.000
_cell.length_c   1.000
_cell.angle_alpha   90.00
_cell.angle_beta   90.00
_cell.angle_gamma   90.00
#
_symmetry.space_group_name_H-M   'P 1'
#
loop_
_entity.id
_entity.type
_entity.pdbx_description
1 polymer ?
#
loop_
_entity_poly.entity_id
_entity_poly.type
_entity_poly.pdbx_seq_one_letter_code
_entity_poly.pdbx_strand_id
1 'polypeptide(L)'
;MTLYHFGNCLALVYAPYHMAYKYSGISEYATFSKCVYAGGLYIFTQLCKMLLLATFFPDTDTSHATGEFNIFLEILKATVDLADLLGLYLALNSVPGKGHAKILTSAIGWASAEHVSTAALVWLWTRSDLPRRHAPLVAGMLALSPYRALIEEAVGSIFSLSAWALLALRAVHASAVGLTALAMYAVLAQQI
;
A
#
# COMPACT_ATOMS: atom_id res chain seq x y z
N MET A 1 2.64 22.44 -23.80
CA MET A 1 3.51 21.58 -22.97
C MET A 1 2.75 20.78 -21.92
N THR A 2 1.62 21.26 -21.38
CA THR A 2 0.81 20.57 -20.35
C THR A 2 0.23 19.21 -20.79
N LEU A 3 -0.25 19.09 -22.03
CA LEU A 3 -0.83 17.84 -22.55
C LEU A 3 0.19 16.71 -22.70
N TYR A 4 1.45 17.02 -23.05
CA TYR A 4 2.51 16.02 -23.16
C TYR A 4 2.88 15.44 -21.78
N HIS A 5 3.03 16.30 -20.77
CA HIS A 5 3.28 15.83 -19.40
C HIS A 5 2.08 15.06 -18.84
N PHE A 6 0.86 15.56 -19.05
CA PHE A 6 -0.36 14.86 -18.63
C PHE A 6 -0.48 13.48 -19.28
N GLY A 7 -0.29 13.39 -20.60
CA GLY A 7 -0.33 12.12 -21.35
C GLY A 7 0.74 11.13 -20.88
N ASN A 8 1.97 11.59 -20.66
CA ASN A 8 3.06 10.74 -20.16
C ASN A 8 2.78 10.22 -18.75
N CYS A 9 2.31 11.07 -17.83
CA CYS A 9 1.97 10.66 -16.47
C CYS A 9 0.79 9.68 -16.46
N LEU A 10 -0.25 9.96 -17.26
CA LEU A 10 -1.42 9.09 -17.37
C LEU A 10 -1.04 7.71 -17.92
N ALA A 11 -0.20 7.67 -18.95
CA ALA A 11 0.28 6.41 -19.53
C ALA A 11 1.14 5.63 -18.52
N LEU A 12 2.07 6.29 -17.84
CA LEU A 12 2.98 5.66 -16.88
C LEU A 12 2.23 5.04 -15.69
N VAL A 13 1.14 5.68 -15.24
CA VAL A 13 0.30 5.17 -14.16
C VAL A 13 -0.67 4.11 -14.67
N TYR A 14 -1.44 4.39 -15.73
CA TYR A 14 -2.55 3.53 -16.15
C TYR A 14 -2.11 2.25 -16.89
N ALA A 15 -1.01 2.31 -17.65
CA ALA A 15 -0.53 1.15 -18.42
C ALA A 15 -0.26 -0.10 -17.54
N PRO A 16 0.50 -0.03 -16.43
CA PRO A 16 0.73 -1.21 -15.59
C PRO A 16 -0.56 -1.74 -14.94
N TYR A 17 -1.52 -0.88 -14.55
CA TYR A 17 -2.81 -1.35 -14.03
C TYR A 17 -3.65 -2.05 -15.09
N HIS A 18 -3.68 -1.49 -16.29
CA HIS A 18 -4.41 -2.10 -17.40
C HIS A 18 -3.79 -3.45 -17.79
N MET A 19 -2.45 -3.56 -17.82
CA MET A 19 -1.75 -4.83 -18.03
C MET A 19 -2.07 -5.83 -16.90
N ALA A 20 -1.94 -5.43 -15.64
CA ALA A 20 -2.24 -6.29 -14.50
C ALA A 20 -3.70 -6.80 -14.53
N TYR A 21 -4.66 -5.94 -14.88
CA TYR A 21 -6.07 -6.32 -14.99
C TYR A 21 -6.30 -7.35 -16.12
N LYS A 22 -5.68 -7.16 -17.28
CA LYS A 22 -5.86 -8.01 -18.46
C LYS A 22 -5.12 -9.35 -18.35
N TYR A 23 -3.86 -9.35 -17.91
CA TYR A 23 -3.04 -10.56 -17.85
C TYR A 23 -3.36 -11.48 -16.67
N SER A 24 -4.01 -10.96 -15.63
CA SER A 24 -4.30 -11.77 -14.45
C SER A 24 -5.63 -12.53 -14.52
N GLY A 25 -6.34 -12.49 -15.65
CA GLY A 25 -7.59 -13.24 -15.86
C GLY A 25 -8.78 -12.78 -15.01
N ILE A 26 -8.65 -11.66 -14.29
CA ILE A 26 -9.74 -11.11 -13.45
C ILE A 26 -10.95 -10.69 -14.28
N SER A 27 -10.73 -10.26 -15.52
CA SER A 27 -11.79 -9.81 -16.44
C SER A 27 -12.84 -10.90 -16.70
N GLU A 28 -12.48 -12.18 -16.55
CA GLU A 28 -13.36 -13.32 -16.80
C GLU A 28 -14.36 -13.57 -15.66
N TYR A 29 -14.09 -13.05 -14.45
CA TYR A 29 -14.92 -13.24 -13.25
C TYR A 29 -15.95 -12.12 -13.02
N ALA A 30 -16.25 -11.28 -14.02
CA ALA A 30 -17.15 -10.12 -13.90
C ALA A 30 -16.85 -9.24 -12.67
N THR A 31 -15.56 -9.09 -12.33
CA THR A 31 -15.15 -8.50 -11.03
C THR A 31 -14.95 -6.98 -11.10
N PHE A 32 -15.26 -6.33 -12.23
CA PHE A 32 -15.13 -4.89 -12.39
C PHE A 32 -15.90 -4.10 -11.32
N SER A 33 -17.18 -4.44 -11.07
CA SER A 33 -17.99 -3.75 -10.07
C SER A 33 -17.45 -3.94 -8.64
N LYS A 34 -16.80 -5.07 -8.34
CA LYS A 34 -16.18 -5.29 -7.03
C LYS A 34 -14.87 -4.50 -6.89
N CYS A 35 -14.10 -4.37 -7.97
CA CYS A 35 -12.93 -3.51 -8.03
C CYS A 35 -13.32 -2.03 -7.83
N VAL A 36 -14.40 -1.58 -8.48
CA VAL A 36 -14.97 -0.23 -8.28
C VAL A 36 -15.44 -0.05 -6.84
N TYR A 37 -16.11 -1.04 -6.25
CA TYR A 37 -16.52 -1.00 -4.84
C TYR A 37 -15.31 -0.89 -3.89
N ALA A 38 -14.26 -1.67 -4.11
CA ALA A 38 -13.02 -1.58 -3.34
C ALA A 38 -12.34 -0.21 -3.49
N GLY A 39 -12.32 0.35 -4.70
CA GLY A 39 -11.84 1.72 -4.95
C GLY A 39 -12.71 2.79 -4.30
N GLY A 40 -14.03 2.59 -4.23
CA GLY A 40 -14.93 3.45 -3.47
C GLY A 40 -14.62 3.43 -1.98
N LEU A 41 -14.30 2.26 -1.42
CA LEU A 41 -13.90 2.12 -0.02
C LEU A 41 -12.54 2.79 0.25
N TYR A 42 -11.61 2.74 -0.71
CA TYR A 42 -10.36 3.50 -0.66
C TYR A 42 -10.60 5.02 -0.68
N ILE A 43 -11.45 5.52 -1.59
CA ILE A 43 -11.79 6.95 -1.62
C ILE A 43 -12.42 7.39 -0.31
N PHE A 44 -13.32 6.58 0.25
CA PHE A 44 -13.95 6.87 1.54
C PHE A 44 -12.92 6.94 2.68
N THR A 45 -12.01 5.96 2.77
CA THR A 45 -10.96 5.95 3.80
C THR A 45 -9.98 7.11 3.64
N GLN A 46 -9.59 7.44 2.42
CA GLN A 46 -8.78 8.63 2.12
C GLN A 46 -9.49 9.94 2.51
N LEU A 47 -10.79 10.06 2.25
CA LEU A 47 -11.56 11.24 2.68
C LEU A 47 -11.62 11.36 4.20
N CYS A 48 -11.86 10.25 4.91
CA CYS A 48 -11.82 10.24 6.38
C CYS A 48 -10.43 10.61 6.91
N LYS A 49 -9.35 10.08 6.30
CA LYS A 49 -7.96 10.40 6.63
C LYS A 49 -7.67 11.90 6.48
N MET A 50 -8.02 12.48 5.33
CA MET A 50 -7.78 13.91 5.09
C MET A 50 -8.62 14.80 6.00
N LEU A 51 -9.85 14.40 6.34
CA LEU A 51 -10.69 15.12 7.29
C LEU A 51 -10.14 15.06 8.72
N LEU A 52 -9.69 13.89 9.18
CA LEU A 52 -9.08 13.73 10.51
C LEU A 52 -7.80 14.55 10.64
N LEU A 53 -6.92 14.48 9.64
CA LEU A 53 -5.71 15.30 9.60
C LEU A 53 -6.07 16.78 9.64
N ALA A 54 -6.98 17.25 8.79
CA ALA A 54 -7.37 18.67 8.76
C ALA A 54 -8.07 19.17 10.03
N THR A 55 -8.87 18.32 10.71
CA THR A 55 -9.65 18.72 11.89
C THR A 55 -8.81 18.77 13.17
N PHE A 56 -7.93 17.78 13.35
CA PHE A 56 -7.09 17.69 14.54
C PHE A 56 -5.73 18.38 14.36
N PHE A 57 -5.30 18.66 13.12
CA PHE A 57 -4.01 19.24 12.77
C PHE A 57 -4.14 20.29 11.65
N PRO A 58 -4.63 21.52 11.96
CA PRO A 58 -4.49 22.63 11.03
C PRO A 58 -3.00 22.93 10.77
N ASP A 59 -2.65 23.28 9.52
CA ASP A 59 -1.29 23.36 8.97
C ASP A 59 -0.23 23.84 9.97
N THR A 60 0.69 22.93 10.32
CA THR A 60 2.00 23.26 10.91
C THR A 60 3.05 23.50 9.82
N ASP A 61 2.63 24.08 8.69
CA ASP A 61 3.49 24.45 7.55
C ASP A 61 4.64 25.40 7.94
N THR A 62 4.59 26.01 9.11
CA THR A 62 5.69 26.82 9.66
C THR A 62 6.88 25.99 10.16
N SER A 63 6.72 24.68 10.39
CA SER A 63 7.76 23.83 11.00
C SER A 63 8.77 23.24 9.99
N HIS A 64 8.40 23.10 8.72
CA HIS A 64 9.32 22.67 7.65
C HIS A 64 10.40 23.73 7.35
N ALA A 65 10.14 25.00 7.70
CA ALA A 65 11.11 26.08 7.55
C ALA A 65 12.14 26.15 8.69
N THR A 66 11.86 25.56 9.87
CA THR A 66 12.74 25.62 11.05
C THR A 66 13.47 24.31 11.37
N GLY A 67 13.19 23.21 10.64
CA GLY A 67 13.93 21.95 10.79
C GLY A 67 13.61 21.17 12.07
N GLU A 68 12.49 21.48 12.73
CA GLU A 68 12.07 20.78 13.95
C GLU A 68 11.30 19.51 13.60
N PHE A 69 11.97 18.36 13.72
CA PHE A 69 11.35 17.05 13.51
C PHE A 69 10.37 16.74 14.64
N ASN A 70 9.07 16.85 14.34
CA ASN A 70 8.00 16.66 15.32
C ASN A 70 7.66 15.17 15.48
N ILE A 71 8.39 14.50 16.38
CA ILE A 71 8.21 13.06 16.69
C ILE A 71 6.73 12.72 16.99
N PHE A 72 6.02 13.62 17.68
CA PHE A 72 4.60 13.43 18.00
C PHE A 72 3.69 13.40 16.77
N LEU A 73 3.93 14.31 15.80
CA LEU A 73 3.19 14.36 14.54
C LEU A 73 3.45 13.10 13.70
N GLU A 74 4.69 12.64 13.66
CA GLU A 74 5.07 11.42 12.94
C GLU A 74 4.46 10.16 13.56
N ILE A 75 4.42 10.04 14.90
CA ILE A 75 3.73 8.93 15.58
C ILE A 75 2.24 8.92 15.23
N LEU A 76 1.63 10.11 15.11
CA LEU A 76 0.22 10.23 14.81
C LEU A 76 -0.10 10.02 13.32
N LYS A 77 0.80 10.42 12.43
CA LYS A 77 0.74 10.04 11.00
C LYS A 77 0.78 8.51 10.85
N ALA A 78 1.61 7.84 11.66
CA ALA A 78 1.66 6.38 11.70
C ALA A 78 0.35 5.72 12.21
N THR A 79 -0.39 6.33 13.14
CA THR A 79 -1.71 5.79 13.56
C THR A 79 -2.78 5.97 12.48
N VAL A 80 -2.69 7.05 11.70
CA VAL A 80 -3.56 7.29 10.56
C VAL A 80 -3.23 6.32 9.41
N ASP A 81 -1.96 6.01 9.18
CA ASP A 81 -1.55 5.00 8.19
C ASP A 81 -1.95 3.57 8.61
N LEU A 82 -2.10 3.30 9.91
CA LEU A 82 -2.71 2.05 10.40
C LEU A 82 -4.21 1.96 10.03
N ALA A 83 -4.91 3.09 9.93
CA ALA A 83 -6.30 3.12 9.49
C ALA A 83 -6.45 2.75 8.00
N ASP A 84 -5.47 3.10 7.16
CA ASP A 84 -5.44 2.67 5.75
C ASP A 84 -5.25 1.13 5.66
N LEU A 85 -4.43 0.54 6.54
CA LEU A 85 -4.25 -0.90 6.64
C LEU A 85 -5.54 -1.62 7.12
N LEU A 86 -6.26 -1.03 8.08
CA LEU A 86 -7.57 -1.50 8.51
C LEU A 86 -8.60 -1.39 7.37
N GLY A 87 -8.58 -0.27 6.63
CA GLY A 87 -9.39 -0.06 5.45
C GLY A 87 -9.18 -1.15 4.40
N LEU A 88 -7.93 -1.51 4.13
CA LEU A 88 -7.58 -2.59 3.22
C LEU A 88 -8.05 -3.96 3.72
N TYR A 89 -7.94 -4.22 5.03
CA TYR A 89 -8.51 -5.43 5.66
C TYR A 89 -10.03 -5.51 5.48
N LEU A 90 -10.75 -4.39 5.65
CA LEU A 90 -12.18 -4.32 5.40
C LEU A 90 -12.52 -4.51 3.92
N ALA A 91 -11.77 -3.89 3.00
CA ALA A 91 -11.95 -4.07 1.57
C ALA A 91 -11.77 -5.53 1.15
N LEU A 92 -10.74 -6.20 1.67
CA LEU A 92 -10.52 -7.62 1.47
C LEU A 92 -11.72 -8.43 1.98
N ASN A 93 -12.28 -8.13 3.14
CA ASN A 93 -13.41 -8.89 3.67
C ASN A 93 -14.74 -8.61 2.95
N SER A 94 -14.93 -7.40 2.42
CA SER A 94 -16.17 -7.01 1.73
C SER A 94 -16.24 -7.47 0.26
N VAL A 95 -15.13 -7.90 -0.36
CA VAL A 95 -15.13 -8.40 -1.74
C VAL A 95 -15.35 -9.93 -1.76
N PRO A 96 -16.48 -10.43 -2.28
CA PRO A 96 -16.72 -11.86 -2.41
C PRO A 96 -15.93 -12.45 -3.60
N GLY A 97 -15.12 -13.47 -3.36
CA GLY A 97 -14.34 -14.16 -4.41
C GLY A 97 -13.48 -15.32 -3.88
N LYS A 98 -13.01 -16.19 -4.79
CA LYS A 98 -12.02 -17.24 -4.50
C LYS A 98 -10.63 -16.59 -4.30
N GLY A 99 -9.82 -17.17 -3.39
CA GLY A 99 -8.60 -16.59 -2.82
C GLY A 99 -7.78 -15.68 -3.75
N HIS A 100 -7.21 -16.22 -4.83
CA HIS A 100 -6.33 -15.46 -5.73
C HIS A 100 -7.02 -14.27 -6.42
N ALA A 101 -8.25 -14.45 -6.92
CA ALA A 101 -9.00 -13.37 -7.55
C ALA A 101 -9.44 -12.30 -6.54
N LYS A 102 -9.75 -12.71 -5.31
CA LYS A 102 -10.14 -11.82 -4.21
C LYS A 102 -9.02 -10.85 -3.84
N ILE A 103 -7.79 -11.35 -3.65
CA ILE A 103 -6.62 -10.52 -3.30
C ILE A 103 -6.36 -9.49 -4.40
N LEU A 104 -6.28 -9.96 -5.65
CA LEU A 104 -5.83 -9.12 -6.75
C LEU A 104 -6.86 -8.05 -7.14
N THR A 105 -8.14 -8.34 -7.03
CA THR A 105 -9.22 -7.36 -7.28
C THR A 105 -9.29 -6.30 -6.20
N SER A 106 -9.13 -6.69 -4.93
CA SER A 106 -9.03 -5.73 -3.83
C SER A 106 -7.77 -4.87 -3.95
N ALA A 107 -6.64 -5.46 -4.36
CA ALA A 107 -5.38 -4.72 -4.51
C ALA A 107 -5.40 -3.72 -5.68
N ILE A 108 -5.97 -4.10 -6.82
CA ILE A 108 -6.14 -3.19 -7.98
C ILE A 108 -7.13 -2.06 -7.62
N GLY A 109 -8.21 -2.39 -6.91
CA GLY A 109 -9.19 -1.39 -6.45
C GLY A 109 -8.63 -0.42 -5.41
N TRP A 110 -7.78 -0.90 -4.49
CA TRP A 110 -7.12 -0.09 -3.45
C TRP A 110 -5.95 0.77 -3.98
N ALA A 111 -5.70 0.73 -5.29
CA ALA A 111 -4.77 1.60 -6.02
C ALA A 111 -3.36 1.73 -5.38
N SER A 112 -2.53 0.68 -5.44
CA SER A 112 -1.07 0.82 -5.69
C SER A 112 -0.32 -0.51 -5.72
N ALA A 113 0.71 -0.58 -6.57
CA ALA A 113 1.60 -1.73 -6.72
C ALA A 113 2.30 -2.15 -5.42
N GLU A 114 2.58 -1.19 -4.54
CA GLU A 114 3.10 -1.50 -3.20
C GLU A 114 2.04 -2.04 -2.25
N HIS A 115 0.80 -1.58 -2.45
CA HIS A 115 -0.33 -2.15 -1.73
C HIS A 115 -0.74 -3.51 -2.26
N VAL A 116 -0.25 -3.97 -3.43
CA VAL A 116 -0.43 -5.37 -3.85
C VAL A 116 0.32 -6.29 -2.90
N SER A 117 1.58 -5.98 -2.57
CA SER A 117 2.33 -6.75 -1.58
C SER A 117 1.71 -6.65 -0.18
N THR A 118 1.26 -5.47 0.25
CA THR A 118 0.61 -5.34 1.57
C THR A 118 -0.75 -6.02 1.60
N ALA A 119 -1.58 -5.93 0.55
CA ALA A 119 -2.84 -6.66 0.44
C ALA A 119 -2.62 -8.17 0.48
N ALA A 120 -1.57 -8.64 -0.19
CA ALA A 120 -1.20 -10.04 -0.20
C ALA A 120 -0.72 -10.50 1.19
N LEU A 121 0.01 -9.66 1.94
CA LEU A 121 0.43 -9.90 3.33
C LEU A 121 -0.75 -9.83 4.32
N VAL A 122 -1.64 -8.83 4.21
CA VAL A 122 -2.87 -8.73 5.01
C VAL A 122 -3.73 -9.96 4.80
N TRP A 123 -3.89 -10.39 3.54
CA TRP A 123 -4.62 -11.61 3.24
C TRP A 123 -3.96 -12.85 3.86
N LEU A 124 -2.63 -12.96 3.78
CA LEU A 124 -1.89 -14.06 4.43
C LEU A 124 -2.11 -14.07 5.95
N TRP A 125 -2.13 -12.88 6.57
CA TRP A 125 -2.42 -12.71 7.99
C TRP A 125 -3.84 -13.12 8.37
N THR A 126 -4.83 -12.83 7.52
CA THR A 126 -6.22 -13.25 7.75
C THR A 126 -6.42 -14.76 7.63
N ARG A 127 -5.48 -15.47 7.01
CA ARG A 127 -5.60 -16.91 6.76
C ARG A 127 -5.09 -17.70 7.97
N SER A 128 -5.96 -18.52 8.54
CA SER A 128 -5.65 -19.38 9.70
C SER A 128 -4.69 -20.55 9.41
N ASP A 129 -4.41 -20.83 8.13
CA ASP A 129 -3.56 -21.96 7.71
C ASP A 129 -2.04 -21.68 7.81
N LEU A 130 -1.63 -20.45 8.15
CA LEU A 130 -0.20 -20.11 8.20
C LEU A 130 0.46 -20.75 9.44
N PRO A 131 1.57 -21.50 9.29
CA PRO A 131 2.29 -22.07 10.43
C PRO A 131 2.71 -20.96 11.39
N ARG A 132 2.44 -21.16 12.69
CA ARG A 132 2.71 -20.18 13.77
C ARG A 132 4.17 -19.67 13.80
N ARG A 133 5.10 -20.41 13.18
CA ARG A 133 6.51 -20.02 13.02
C ARG A 133 6.71 -18.82 12.09
N HIS A 134 5.90 -18.67 11.04
CA HIS A 134 6.04 -17.60 10.03
C HIS A 134 5.07 -16.43 10.27
N ALA A 135 4.04 -16.63 11.10
CA ALA A 135 3.14 -15.57 11.55
C ALA A 135 3.84 -14.32 12.10
N PRO A 136 4.83 -14.40 13.02
CA PRO A 136 5.48 -13.19 13.55
C PRO A 136 6.25 -12.41 12.47
N LEU A 137 6.74 -13.09 11.43
CA LEU A 137 7.44 -12.44 10.32
C LEU A 137 6.46 -11.62 9.47
N VAL A 138 5.29 -12.18 9.14
CA VAL A 138 4.24 -11.46 8.42
C VAL A 138 3.73 -10.28 9.25
N ALA A 139 3.49 -10.48 10.56
CA ALA A 139 3.12 -9.40 11.47
C ALA A 139 4.15 -8.27 11.49
N GLY A 140 5.44 -8.63 11.56
CA GLY A 140 6.54 -7.68 11.58
C GLY A 140 6.60 -6.84 10.30
N MET A 141 6.44 -7.46 9.13
CA MET A 141 6.41 -6.73 7.86
C MET A 141 5.20 -5.80 7.75
N LEU A 142 4.04 -6.24 8.25
CA LEU A 142 2.82 -5.44 8.28
C LEU A 142 2.95 -4.25 9.22
N ALA A 143 3.56 -4.46 10.40
CA ALA A 143 3.82 -3.42 11.39
C ALA A 143 4.87 -2.41 10.92
N LEU A 144 5.81 -2.81 10.07
CA LEU A 144 6.83 -1.91 9.50
C LEU A 144 6.29 -1.08 8.32
N SER A 145 5.21 -1.53 7.67
CA SER A 145 4.63 -0.88 6.49
C SER A 145 4.22 0.59 6.71
N PRO A 146 3.56 0.98 7.83
CA PRO A 146 3.22 2.37 8.12
C PRO A 146 4.46 3.26 8.34
N TYR A 147 5.51 2.71 8.95
CA TYR A 147 6.73 3.46 9.26
C TYR A 147 7.65 3.69 8.05
N ARG A 148 7.33 3.13 6.89
CA ARG A 148 8.17 3.26 5.70
C ARG A 148 8.33 4.72 5.26
N ALA A 149 7.25 5.51 5.26
CA ALA A 149 7.31 6.92 4.85
C ALA A 149 8.31 7.69 5.72
N LEU A 150 8.20 7.49 7.04
CA LEU A 150 9.09 8.03 8.07
C LEU A 150 10.56 7.64 7.87
N ILE A 151 10.84 6.34 7.68
CA ILE A 151 12.21 5.83 7.54
C ILE A 151 12.88 6.44 6.31
N GLU A 152 12.16 6.53 5.19
CA GLU A 152 12.74 7.02 3.94
C GLU A 152 12.92 8.54 3.92
N GLU A 153 12.05 9.30 4.58
CA GLU A 153 12.24 10.74 4.78
C GLU A 153 13.39 11.02 5.76
N ALA A 154 13.51 10.24 6.84
CA ALA A 154 14.62 10.34 7.78
C ALA A 154 15.97 10.03 7.11
N VAL A 155 16.05 8.94 6.34
CA VAL A 155 17.25 8.59 5.55
C VAL A 155 17.54 9.69 4.52
N GLY A 156 16.50 10.17 3.81
CA GLY A 156 16.57 11.29 2.87
C GLY A 156 17.23 12.53 3.47
N SER A 157 16.78 12.91 4.68
CA SER A 157 17.26 14.08 5.42
C SER A 157 18.70 13.90 5.94
N ILE A 158 19.02 12.75 6.57
CA ILE A 158 20.34 12.49 7.17
C ILE A 158 21.45 12.48 6.10
N PHE A 159 21.18 11.87 4.93
CA PHE A 159 22.17 11.72 3.87
C PHE A 159 22.08 12.79 2.77
N SER A 160 21.15 13.74 2.88
CA SER A 160 20.88 14.74 1.83
C SER A 160 20.72 14.11 0.44
N LEU A 161 19.95 13.02 0.35
CA LEU A 161 19.82 12.23 -0.87
C LEU A 161 19.17 13.04 -2.00
N SER A 162 19.65 12.83 -3.22
CA SER A 162 19.01 13.36 -4.43
C SER A 162 17.70 12.61 -4.73
N ALA A 163 16.81 13.24 -5.52
CA ALA A 163 15.52 12.65 -5.91
C ALA A 163 15.66 11.25 -6.56
N TRP A 164 16.73 11.04 -7.34
CA TRP A 164 17.02 9.74 -7.98
C TRP A 164 17.42 8.67 -6.97
N ALA A 165 18.18 9.03 -5.94
CA ALA A 165 18.58 8.10 -4.90
C ALA A 165 17.41 7.75 -3.98
N LEU A 166 16.51 8.70 -3.73
CA LEU A 166 15.27 8.45 -2.98
C LEU A 166 14.32 7.53 -3.77
N LEU A 167 14.20 7.71 -5.09
CA LEU A 167 13.46 6.79 -5.95
C LEU A 167 14.07 5.37 -5.94
N ALA A 168 15.40 5.27 -6.00
CA ALA A 168 16.10 3.98 -5.93
C ALA A 168 15.85 3.28 -4.58
N LEU A 169 15.89 4.02 -3.47
CA LEU A 169 15.57 3.51 -2.14
C LEU A 169 14.14 2.96 -2.06
N ARG A 170 13.15 3.73 -2.56
CA ARG A 170 11.74 3.30 -2.65
C ARG A 170 11.61 2.00 -3.44
N ALA A 171 12.34 1.87 -4.55
CA ALA A 171 12.32 0.67 -5.39
C ALA A 171 12.98 -0.56 -4.73
N VAL A 172 14.09 -0.37 -4.03
CA VAL A 172 14.76 -1.45 -3.26
C VAL A 172 13.84 -1.93 -2.13
N HIS A 173 13.22 -0.99 -1.39
CA HIS A 173 12.27 -1.35 -0.35
C HIS A 173 11.06 -2.12 -0.92
N ALA A 174 10.43 -1.61 -1.98
CA ALA A 174 9.28 -2.25 -2.61
C ALA A 174 9.61 -3.66 -3.16
N SER A 175 10.77 -3.83 -3.78
CA SER A 175 11.23 -5.14 -4.27
C SER A 175 11.53 -6.12 -3.13
N ALA A 176 12.11 -5.66 -2.02
CA ALA A 176 12.33 -6.49 -0.85
C ALA A 176 11.00 -6.99 -0.26
N VAL A 177 10.01 -6.11 -0.07
CA VAL A 177 8.67 -6.47 0.43
C VAL A 177 7.92 -7.39 -0.56
N GLY A 178 8.07 -7.16 -1.87
CA GLY A 178 7.50 -8.02 -2.90
C GLY A 178 8.11 -9.43 -2.89
N LEU A 179 9.44 -9.54 -2.76
CA LEU A 179 10.14 -10.82 -2.70
C LEU A 179 9.81 -11.61 -1.44
N THR A 180 9.73 -10.96 -0.28
CA THR A 180 9.34 -11.65 0.96
C THR A 180 7.89 -12.11 0.93
N ALA A 181 6.97 -11.30 0.39
CA ALA A 181 5.59 -11.72 0.17
C ALA A 181 5.54 -12.95 -0.75
N LEU A 182 6.26 -12.93 -1.87
CA LEU A 182 6.33 -14.06 -2.80
C LEU A 182 6.90 -15.32 -2.14
N ALA A 183 7.97 -15.19 -1.36
CA ALA A 183 8.56 -16.31 -0.62
C ALA A 183 7.57 -16.93 0.37
N MET A 184 6.79 -16.11 1.09
CA MET A 184 5.75 -16.60 2.00
C MET A 184 4.60 -17.31 1.26
N TYR A 185 4.20 -16.81 0.08
CA TYR A 185 3.25 -17.52 -0.79
C TYR A 185 3.81 -18.87 -1.27
N ALA A 186 5.09 -18.94 -1.63
CA ALA A 186 5.72 -20.19 -2.07
C ALA A 186 5.76 -21.23 -0.96
N VAL A 187 6.10 -20.83 0.28
CA VAL A 187 6.05 -21.72 1.45
C VAL A 187 4.63 -22.26 1.68
N LEU A 188 3.62 -21.40 1.59
CA LEU A 188 2.22 -21.81 1.76
C LEU A 188 1.79 -22.78 0.65
N ALA A 189 2.22 -22.56 -0.60
CA ALA A 189 1.91 -23.45 -1.72
C ALA A 189 2.50 -24.85 -1.56
N GLN A 190 3.61 -25.01 -0.82
CA GLN A 190 4.21 -26.33 -0.54
C GLN A 190 3.43 -27.12 0.53
N GLN A 191 2.55 -26.48 1.29
CA GLN A 191 1.77 -27.12 2.37
C GLN A 191 0.40 -27.63 1.90
N ILE A 192 -0.01 -27.31 0.67
CA ILE A 192 -1.29 -27.67 0.04
C ILE A 192 -1.04 -28.84 -0.91
#